data_AF-Q8BHZ9-F1
#
_entry.id   AF-Q8BHZ9-F1
#
_cell.length_a   1.000
_cell.length_b   1.000
_cell.length_c   1.000
_cell.angle_alpha   90.00
_cell.angle_beta   90.00
_cell.angle_gamma   90.00
#
_symmetry.space_group_name_H-M   'P 1'
#
loop_
_entity.id
_entity.type
_entity.pdbx_description
1 polymer ?
#
loop_
_entity_poly.entity_id
_entity_poly.type
_entity_poly.pdbx_seq_one_letter_code
_entity_poly.pdbx_strand_id
1 'polypeptide(L)'
;MLDKFSWSELCAVLQENVDALIADLNRANEKISHLEYICKNKSDTMRELQQTQEDTFNKVAEQIKAQESCWQKQKKELEFQYSELLLEVQRRAQKFQEIAEKNSEKLNRIETSHEQLVRENSHFKTTLSRTQREQTCLLAACALMAGALCPLYSRSCALSTQRDFLQERVNSLELFKLEIRTLAQALSAVDEKKQEEAKTKKKTFKGLVRVFRKGVIAILAANRLKLLGQSCAFLFTWMESCKEGIGMLVCTGEPKDKRQFPKHQREQLRCLQALAWLTSSDLLGTVISSMTELQEVISKTDPNSRICGHLLIGAAKNSFAKLMDKLSSAMASIPLHSSRSITYVEKDSLVQRLARGLHKVNTLALKYGLCSHIPIMKSTAALQKQIFGFTQRLHAAEVERRSLRLEVTEYKRTVHEMKKELDKSQSLQTQLNEFKHSVSQRWPCDTFLSISSVTLIV
;
A
#
# COMPACT_ATOMS: atom_id res chain seq x y z
N MET A 1 162.07 96.41 -43.29
CA MET A 1 162.68 95.75 -42.12
C MET A 1 163.07 94.32 -42.49
N LEU A 2 164.01 94.21 -43.41
CA LEU A 2 164.65 92.98 -43.87
C LEU A 2 166.09 93.40 -44.12
N ASP A 3 166.99 93.27 -43.12
CA ASP A 3 168.44 93.42 -43.36
C ASP A 3 169.38 93.00 -42.21
N LYS A 4 168.94 92.15 -41.26
CA LYS A 4 169.82 91.61 -40.20
C LYS A 4 169.41 90.22 -39.69
N PHE A 5 169.17 89.27 -40.59
CA PHE A 5 169.16 87.86 -40.18
C PHE A 5 170.17 87.10 -41.02
N SER A 6 171.07 86.41 -40.34
CA SER A 6 172.02 85.49 -40.96
C SER A 6 171.29 84.22 -41.41
N TRP A 7 171.73 83.60 -42.50
CA TRP A 7 171.13 82.39 -43.07
C TRP A 7 170.93 81.27 -42.04
N SER A 8 171.80 81.16 -41.03
CA SER A 8 171.69 80.19 -39.93
C SER A 8 170.49 80.43 -39.00
N GLU A 9 170.14 81.69 -38.73
CA GLU A 9 168.98 82.03 -37.88
C GLU A 9 167.66 81.76 -38.60
N LEU A 10 167.62 81.97 -39.92
CA LEU A 10 166.44 81.69 -40.74
C LEU A 10 166.22 80.18 -40.89
N CYS A 11 167.29 79.39 -40.99
CA CYS A 11 167.22 77.93 -40.93
C CYS A 11 166.78 77.39 -39.57
N ALA A 12 167.23 78.00 -38.45
CA ALA A 12 166.80 77.60 -37.11
C ALA A 12 165.31 77.89 -36.86
N VAL A 13 164.82 79.07 -37.24
CA VAL A 13 163.40 79.42 -37.15
C VAL A 13 162.54 78.56 -38.08
N LEU A 14 163.03 78.21 -39.28
CA LEU A 14 162.36 77.25 -40.16
C LEU A 14 162.30 75.86 -39.54
N GLN A 15 163.40 75.37 -38.96
CA GLN A 15 163.47 74.06 -38.31
C GLN A 15 162.53 74.00 -37.10
N GLU A 16 162.52 75.03 -36.26
CA GLU A 16 161.69 75.10 -35.06
C GLU A 16 160.19 75.22 -35.42
N ASN A 17 159.85 75.96 -36.48
CA ASN A 17 158.48 75.97 -37.03
C ASN A 17 158.09 74.63 -37.64
N VAL A 18 159.01 73.94 -38.33
CA VAL A 18 158.77 72.61 -38.91
C VAL A 18 158.58 71.57 -37.79
N ASP A 19 159.40 71.59 -36.75
CA ASP A 19 159.29 70.67 -35.60
C ASP A 19 158.01 70.95 -34.79
N ALA A 20 157.63 72.23 -34.62
CA ALA A 20 156.35 72.61 -34.01
C ALA A 20 155.16 72.13 -34.86
N LEU A 21 155.22 72.28 -36.18
CA LEU A 21 154.21 71.77 -37.11
C LEU A 21 154.13 70.25 -37.08
N ILE A 22 155.27 69.54 -36.98
CA ILE A 22 155.30 68.08 -36.84
C ILE A 22 154.70 67.65 -35.50
N ALA A 23 155.02 68.34 -34.41
CA ALA A 23 154.45 68.06 -33.09
C ALA A 23 152.94 68.34 -33.03
N ASP A 24 152.48 69.42 -33.66
CA ASP A 24 151.06 69.75 -33.78
C ASP A 24 150.33 68.78 -34.71
N LEU A 25 150.97 68.35 -35.81
CA LEU A 25 150.44 67.31 -36.70
C LEU A 25 150.32 65.97 -35.97
N ASN A 26 151.36 65.56 -35.22
CA ASN A 26 151.33 64.32 -34.43
C ASN A 26 150.25 64.39 -33.33
N ARG A 27 150.15 65.53 -32.63
CA ARG A 27 149.10 65.76 -31.62
C ARG A 27 147.70 65.79 -32.23
N ALA A 28 147.55 66.34 -33.43
CA ALA A 28 146.30 66.31 -34.18
C ALA A 28 145.96 64.89 -34.63
N ASN A 29 146.95 64.12 -35.08
CA ASN A 29 146.78 62.73 -35.49
C ASN A 29 146.38 61.83 -34.32
N GLU A 30 147.00 61.99 -33.14
CA GLU A 30 146.59 61.31 -31.91
C GLU A 30 145.16 61.67 -31.48
N LYS A 31 144.79 62.96 -31.57
CA LYS A 31 143.41 63.41 -31.33
C LYS A 31 142.44 62.80 -32.34
N ILE A 32 142.80 62.69 -33.61
CA ILE A 32 142.00 62.03 -34.65
C ILE A 32 141.83 60.55 -34.30
N SER A 33 142.91 59.82 -34.01
CA SER A 33 142.82 58.41 -33.62
C SER A 33 141.98 58.18 -32.36
N HIS A 34 142.07 59.07 -31.37
CA HIS A 34 141.23 59.01 -30.17
C HIS A 34 139.76 59.32 -30.48
N LEU A 35 139.47 60.30 -31.33
CA LEU A 35 138.12 60.62 -31.77
C LEU A 35 137.53 59.49 -32.64
N GLU A 36 138.31 58.88 -33.51
CA GLU A 36 137.92 57.70 -34.28
C GLU A 36 137.57 56.53 -33.37
N TYR A 37 138.39 56.27 -32.34
CA TYR A 37 138.11 55.27 -31.32
C TYR A 37 136.82 55.58 -30.55
N ILE A 38 136.63 56.83 -30.09
CA ILE A 38 135.41 57.25 -29.39
C ILE A 38 134.19 57.13 -30.29
N CYS A 39 134.29 57.57 -31.55
CA CYS A 39 133.21 57.49 -32.53
C CYS A 39 132.84 56.03 -32.82
N LYS A 40 133.84 55.15 -32.96
CA LYS A 40 133.64 53.71 -33.13
C LYS A 40 132.98 53.08 -31.90
N ASN A 41 133.48 53.36 -30.70
CA ASN A 41 132.89 52.84 -29.46
C ASN A 41 131.47 53.37 -29.23
N LYS A 42 131.20 54.65 -29.50
CA LYS A 42 129.84 55.23 -29.46
C LYS A 42 128.93 54.58 -30.51
N SER A 43 129.45 54.30 -31.71
CA SER A 43 128.69 53.61 -32.74
C SER A 43 128.37 52.16 -32.34
N ASP A 44 129.31 51.44 -31.77
CA ASP A 44 129.12 50.05 -31.36
C ASP A 44 128.17 49.95 -30.16
N THR A 45 128.34 50.80 -29.15
CA THR A 45 127.39 50.90 -28.01
C THR A 45 125.99 51.34 -28.44
N MET A 46 125.87 52.25 -29.40
CA MET A 46 124.58 52.63 -29.98
C MET A 46 123.92 51.45 -30.70
N ARG A 47 124.71 50.66 -31.45
CA ARG A 47 124.21 49.47 -32.15
C ARG A 47 123.75 48.40 -31.17
N GLU A 48 124.52 48.14 -30.11
CA GLU A 48 124.14 47.22 -29.03
C GLU A 48 122.88 47.68 -28.30
N LEU A 49 122.76 48.97 -27.99
CA LEU A 49 121.57 49.53 -27.34
C LEU A 49 120.34 49.43 -28.25
N GLN A 50 120.47 49.75 -29.54
CA GLN A 50 119.40 49.60 -30.52
C GLN A 50 118.97 48.14 -30.63
N GLN A 51 119.92 47.22 -30.70
CA GLN A 51 119.63 45.79 -30.81
C GLN A 51 118.97 45.25 -29.55
N THR A 52 119.44 45.63 -28.36
CA THR A 52 118.77 45.25 -27.10
C THR A 52 117.38 45.87 -26.96
N GLN A 53 117.20 47.14 -27.36
CA GLN A 53 115.87 47.75 -27.40
C GLN A 53 114.94 47.00 -28.36
N GLU A 54 115.38 46.70 -29.57
CA GLU A 54 114.60 45.96 -30.56
C GLU A 54 114.26 44.55 -30.07
N ASP A 55 115.20 43.84 -29.44
CA ASP A 55 114.95 42.54 -28.81
C ASP A 55 113.93 42.64 -27.66
N THR A 56 114.00 43.69 -26.82
CA THR A 56 113.02 43.89 -25.75
C THR A 56 111.63 44.24 -26.29
N PHE A 57 111.54 45.07 -27.33
CA PHE A 57 110.27 45.38 -28.00
C PHE A 57 109.67 44.13 -28.66
N ASN A 58 110.50 43.32 -29.32
CA ASN A 58 110.05 42.07 -29.92
C ASN A 58 109.52 41.09 -28.86
N LYS A 59 110.23 40.92 -27.74
CA LYS A 59 109.78 40.07 -26.61
C LYS A 59 108.46 40.58 -26.00
N VAL A 60 108.32 41.88 -25.78
CA VAL A 60 107.09 42.47 -25.24
C VAL A 60 105.94 42.33 -26.24
N ALA A 61 106.17 42.56 -27.53
CA ALA A 61 105.17 42.38 -28.57
C ALA A 61 104.69 40.93 -28.68
N GLU A 62 105.59 39.95 -28.55
CA GLU A 62 105.24 38.52 -28.50
C GLU A 62 104.43 38.17 -27.25
N GLN A 63 104.80 38.69 -26.08
CA GLN A 63 104.05 38.48 -24.84
C GLN A 63 102.63 39.07 -24.91
N ILE A 64 102.48 40.29 -25.45
CA ILE A 64 101.17 40.93 -25.65
C ILE A 64 100.32 40.09 -26.62
N LYS A 65 100.88 39.64 -27.74
CA LYS A 65 100.17 38.76 -28.69
C LYS A 65 99.75 37.44 -28.05
N ALA A 66 100.61 36.83 -27.25
CA ALA A 66 100.29 35.60 -26.54
C ALA A 66 99.16 35.82 -25.52
N GLN A 67 99.22 36.90 -24.74
CA GLN A 67 98.21 37.27 -23.77
C GLN A 67 96.86 37.60 -24.44
N GLU A 68 96.87 38.39 -25.51
CA GLU A 68 95.66 38.68 -26.30
C GLU A 68 95.06 37.40 -26.86
N SER A 69 95.88 36.48 -27.40
CA SER A 69 95.40 35.19 -27.89
C SER A 69 94.78 34.32 -26.77
N CYS A 70 95.32 34.38 -25.55
CA CYS A 70 94.79 33.68 -24.38
C CYS A 70 93.45 34.26 -23.95
N TRP A 71 93.35 35.60 -23.86
CA TRP A 71 92.10 36.30 -23.54
C TRP A 71 91.02 36.08 -24.60
N GLN A 72 91.36 36.07 -25.89
CA GLN A 72 90.37 35.76 -26.93
C GLN A 72 89.90 34.32 -26.89
N LYS A 73 90.75 33.36 -26.49
CA LYS A 73 90.31 31.98 -26.26
C LYS A 73 89.34 31.90 -25.07
N GLN A 74 89.68 32.52 -23.94
CA GLN A 74 88.80 32.55 -22.76
C GLN A 74 87.47 33.25 -23.02
N LYS A 75 87.50 34.38 -23.74
CA LYS A 75 86.28 35.11 -24.14
C LYS A 75 85.37 34.22 -24.98
N LYS A 76 85.92 33.55 -26.01
CA LYS A 76 85.14 32.64 -26.86
C LYS A 76 84.55 31.47 -26.09
N GLU A 77 85.31 30.89 -25.16
CA GLU A 77 84.84 29.80 -24.31
C GLU A 77 83.69 30.27 -23.39
N LEU A 78 83.82 31.43 -22.76
CA LEU A 78 82.76 32.00 -21.93
C LEU A 78 81.51 32.34 -22.76
N GLU A 79 81.66 32.99 -23.91
CA GLU A 79 80.55 33.28 -24.83
C GLU A 79 79.83 32.00 -25.25
N PHE A 80 80.58 30.94 -25.54
CA PHE A 80 80.02 29.62 -25.86
C PHE A 80 79.23 29.05 -24.67
N GLN A 81 79.83 28.99 -23.47
CA GLN A 81 79.16 28.48 -22.27
C GLN A 81 77.91 29.29 -21.90
N TYR A 82 77.95 30.63 -21.99
CA TYR A 82 76.79 31.47 -21.77
C TYR A 82 75.69 31.21 -22.81
N SER A 83 76.05 31.04 -24.09
CA SER A 83 75.08 30.74 -25.14
C SER A 83 74.40 29.38 -24.92
N GLU A 84 75.15 28.36 -24.51
CA GLU A 84 74.61 27.03 -24.20
C GLU A 84 73.69 27.07 -22.99
N LEU A 85 74.10 27.76 -21.92
CA LEU A 85 73.28 27.93 -20.72
C LEU A 85 71.98 28.67 -21.02
N LEU A 86 72.02 29.71 -21.85
CA LEU A 86 70.84 30.51 -22.22
C LEU A 86 69.85 29.66 -23.04
N LEU A 87 70.34 28.82 -23.95
CA LEU A 87 69.52 27.86 -24.70
C LEU A 87 68.91 26.78 -23.81
N GLU A 88 69.65 26.27 -22.82
CA GLU A 88 69.12 25.30 -21.85
C GLU A 88 68.02 25.92 -20.98
N VAL A 89 68.23 27.14 -20.48
CA VAL A 89 67.23 27.89 -19.72
C VAL A 89 65.98 28.15 -20.57
N GLN A 90 66.16 28.57 -21.83
CA GLN A 90 65.04 28.79 -22.75
C GLN A 90 64.25 27.51 -23.02
N ARG A 91 64.93 26.37 -23.26
CA ARG A 91 64.26 25.06 -23.43
C ARG A 91 63.50 24.63 -22.17
N ARG A 92 64.06 24.85 -20.98
CA ARG A 92 63.36 24.56 -19.71
C ARG A 92 62.15 25.46 -19.52
N ALA A 93 62.28 26.75 -19.79
CA ALA A 93 61.17 27.70 -19.70
C ALA A 93 60.02 27.32 -20.65
N GLN A 94 60.32 26.95 -21.90
CA GLN A 94 59.32 26.46 -22.86
C GLN A 94 58.62 25.20 -22.36
N LYS A 95 59.36 24.22 -21.83
CA LYS A 95 58.77 23.00 -21.27
C LYS A 95 57.85 23.28 -20.08
N PHE A 96 58.23 24.20 -19.19
CA PHE A 96 57.37 24.60 -18.07
C PHE A 96 56.12 25.33 -18.56
N GLN A 97 56.23 26.16 -19.59
CA GLN A 97 55.10 26.85 -20.21
C GLN A 97 54.10 25.84 -20.80
N GLU A 98 54.57 24.85 -21.58
CA GLU A 98 53.71 23.79 -22.12
C GLU A 98 52.98 23.00 -21.03
N ILE A 99 53.68 22.68 -19.93
CA ILE A 99 53.09 21.99 -18.78
C ILE A 99 52.04 22.88 -18.10
N ALA A 100 52.30 24.17 -17.95
CA ALA A 100 51.37 25.12 -17.35
C ALA A 100 50.11 25.28 -18.22
N GLU A 101 50.25 25.39 -19.53
CA GLU A 101 49.14 25.45 -20.48
C GLU A 101 48.29 24.17 -20.43
N LYS A 102 48.94 23.00 -20.49
CA LYS A 102 48.26 21.70 -20.37
C LYS A 102 47.53 21.54 -19.04
N ASN A 103 48.09 22.04 -17.95
CA ASN A 103 47.44 22.00 -16.64
C ASN A 103 46.29 22.99 -16.55
N SER A 104 46.41 24.18 -17.14
CA SER A 104 45.34 25.17 -17.26
C SER A 104 44.13 24.61 -18.03
N GLU A 105 44.37 23.95 -19.17
CA GLU A 105 43.30 23.29 -19.93
C GLU A 105 42.60 22.19 -19.13
N LYS A 106 43.37 21.36 -18.41
CA LYS A 106 42.80 20.32 -17.54
C LYS A 106 41.95 20.94 -16.43
N LEU A 107 42.41 22.04 -15.83
CA LEU A 107 41.69 22.74 -14.78
C LEU A 107 40.36 23.29 -15.30
N ASN A 108 40.35 23.91 -16.49
CA ASN A 108 39.12 24.39 -17.14
C ASN A 108 38.12 23.26 -17.42
N ARG A 109 38.59 22.08 -17.84
CA ARG A 109 37.73 20.89 -18.03
C ARG A 109 37.16 20.38 -16.70
N ILE A 110 37.96 20.38 -15.64
CA ILE A 110 37.49 19.99 -14.30
C ILE A 110 36.47 21.01 -13.79
N GLU A 111 36.73 22.30 -13.94
CA GLU A 111 35.83 23.37 -13.50
C GLU A 111 34.47 23.31 -14.20
N THR A 112 34.45 23.18 -15.54
CA THR A 112 33.20 23.00 -16.30
C THR A 112 32.42 21.76 -15.88
N SER A 113 33.11 20.64 -15.63
CA SER A 113 32.48 19.42 -15.11
C SER A 113 31.92 19.61 -13.69
N HIS A 114 32.63 20.36 -12.83
CA HIS A 114 32.21 20.67 -11.48
C HIS A 114 30.95 21.57 -11.50
N GLU A 115 30.92 22.62 -12.32
CA GLU A 115 29.75 23.46 -12.51
C GLU A 115 28.53 22.69 -13.02
N GLN A 116 28.74 21.72 -13.92
CA GLN A 116 27.68 20.82 -14.36
C GLN A 116 27.15 19.96 -13.20
N LEU A 117 28.04 19.32 -12.44
CA LEU A 117 27.65 18.49 -11.30
C LEU A 117 26.93 19.30 -10.21
N VAL A 118 27.35 20.54 -9.96
CA VAL A 118 26.66 21.45 -9.02
C VAL A 118 25.23 21.75 -9.50
N ARG A 119 25.06 22.02 -10.80
CA ARG A 119 23.72 22.23 -11.39
C ARG A 119 22.86 20.99 -11.28
N GLU A 120 23.39 19.82 -11.64
CA GLU A 120 22.68 18.53 -11.52
C GLU A 120 22.29 18.22 -10.07
N ASN A 121 23.20 18.43 -9.11
CA ASN A 121 22.92 18.23 -7.69
C ASN A 121 21.79 19.14 -7.19
N SER A 122 21.81 20.42 -7.58
CA SER A 122 20.73 21.36 -7.25
C SER A 122 19.39 20.93 -7.86
N HIS A 123 19.41 20.41 -9.09
CA HIS A 123 18.23 19.88 -9.78
C HIS A 123 17.68 18.61 -9.10
N PHE A 124 18.54 17.69 -8.68
CA PHE A 124 18.12 16.50 -7.97
C PHE A 124 17.57 16.84 -6.58
N LYS A 125 18.18 17.77 -5.85
CA LYS A 125 17.70 18.22 -4.54
C LYS A 125 16.30 18.84 -4.62
N THR A 126 16.08 19.71 -5.60
CA THR A 126 14.75 20.32 -5.83
C THR A 126 13.71 19.27 -6.22
N THR A 127 14.05 18.37 -7.15
CA THR A 127 13.15 17.29 -7.57
C THR A 127 12.80 16.34 -6.43
N LEU A 128 13.77 15.93 -5.61
CA LEU A 128 13.55 15.08 -4.43
C LEU A 128 12.64 15.75 -3.40
N SER A 129 12.86 17.04 -3.12
CA SER A 129 12.00 17.78 -2.19
C SER A 129 10.55 17.88 -2.68
N ARG A 130 10.37 18.04 -4.00
CA ARG A 130 9.06 18.07 -4.65
C ARG A 130 8.37 16.70 -4.56
N THR A 131 9.04 15.61 -4.92
CA THR A 131 8.45 14.26 -4.87
C THR A 131 8.12 13.83 -3.44
N GLN A 132 8.96 14.18 -2.46
CA GLN A 132 8.66 13.95 -1.04
C GLN A 132 7.40 14.70 -0.61
N ARG A 133 7.24 15.97 -1.02
CA ARG A 133 6.04 16.75 -0.74
C ARG A 133 4.80 16.12 -1.38
N GLU A 134 4.88 15.75 -2.66
CA GLU A 134 3.80 15.05 -3.36
C GLU A 134 3.39 13.75 -2.65
N GLN A 135 4.37 12.93 -2.22
CA GLN A 135 4.12 11.71 -1.47
C GLN A 135 3.43 11.97 -0.14
N THR A 136 3.84 13.00 0.62
CA THR A 136 3.18 13.37 1.88
C THR A 136 1.77 13.91 1.69
N CYS A 137 1.52 14.68 0.62
CA CYS A 137 0.18 15.16 0.27
C CYS A 137 -0.74 14.00 -0.13
N LEU A 138 -0.25 13.07 -0.95
CA LEU A 138 -1.00 11.88 -1.36
C LEU A 138 -1.27 10.96 -0.17
N LEU A 139 -0.31 10.78 0.73
CA LEU A 139 -0.52 10.03 1.98
C LEU A 139 -1.64 10.66 2.81
N ALA A 140 -1.60 11.97 3.03
CA ALA A 140 -2.63 12.66 3.79
C ALA A 140 -4.02 12.51 3.14
N ALA A 141 -4.09 12.61 1.80
CA ALA A 141 -5.33 12.36 1.05
C ALA A 141 -5.83 10.91 1.22
N CYS A 142 -4.94 9.91 1.09
CA CYS A 142 -5.27 8.50 1.32
C CYS A 142 -5.72 8.24 2.76
N ALA A 143 -5.08 8.85 3.75
CA ALA A 143 -5.42 8.75 5.16
C ALA A 143 -6.82 9.32 5.46
N LEU A 144 -7.16 10.48 4.87
CA LEU A 144 -8.50 11.06 4.98
C LEU A 144 -9.56 10.21 4.28
N MET A 145 -9.26 9.72 3.06
CA MET A 145 -10.16 8.86 2.29
C MET A 145 -10.41 7.53 2.99
N ALA A 146 -9.37 6.89 3.54
CA ALA A 146 -9.52 5.70 4.37
C ALA A 146 -10.35 5.99 5.62
N GLY A 147 -10.11 7.14 6.26
CA GLY A 147 -10.86 7.68 7.40
C GLY A 147 -12.35 7.87 7.14
N ALA A 148 -12.73 8.18 5.91
CA ALA A 148 -14.13 8.32 5.50
C ALA A 148 -14.73 6.99 5.01
N LEU A 149 -14.02 6.31 4.11
CA LEU A 149 -14.54 5.15 3.37
C LEU A 149 -14.69 3.91 4.25
N CYS A 150 -13.70 3.58 5.09
CA CYS A 150 -13.76 2.37 5.91
C CYS A 150 -14.95 2.40 6.90
N PRO A 151 -15.17 3.47 7.69
CA PRO A 151 -16.34 3.55 8.58
C PRO A 151 -17.67 3.55 7.82
N LEU A 152 -17.75 4.24 6.68
CA LEU A 152 -18.96 4.26 5.85
C LEU A 152 -19.28 2.86 5.31
N TYR A 153 -18.29 2.17 4.77
CA TYR A 153 -18.44 0.81 4.25
C TYR A 153 -18.87 -0.14 5.36
N SER A 154 -18.20 -0.12 6.52
CA SER A 154 -18.58 -0.96 7.67
C SER A 154 -20.00 -0.70 8.16
N ARG A 155 -20.43 0.57 8.23
CA ARG A 155 -21.81 0.94 8.59
C ARG A 155 -22.81 0.47 7.54
N SER A 156 -22.49 0.62 6.25
CA SER A 156 -23.32 0.16 5.15
C SER A 156 -23.53 -1.36 5.20
N CYS A 157 -22.46 -2.14 5.44
CA CYS A 157 -22.55 -3.58 5.64
C CYS A 157 -23.42 -3.95 6.85
N ALA A 158 -23.25 -3.26 7.99
CA ALA A 158 -24.08 -3.49 9.17
C ALA A 158 -25.57 -3.17 8.91
N LEU A 159 -25.86 -2.11 8.16
CA LEU A 159 -27.24 -1.76 7.78
C LEU A 159 -27.83 -2.77 6.78
N SER A 160 -27.04 -3.23 5.80
CA SER A 160 -27.49 -4.25 4.84
C SER A 160 -27.86 -5.54 5.55
N THR A 161 -27.01 -6.04 6.45
CA THR A 161 -27.30 -7.26 7.22
C THR A 161 -28.53 -7.10 8.13
N GLN A 162 -28.72 -5.93 8.74
CA GLN A 162 -29.93 -5.64 9.51
C GLN A 162 -31.19 -5.57 8.64
N ARG A 163 -31.11 -4.96 7.46
CA ARG A 163 -32.21 -4.94 6.48
C ARG A 163 -32.58 -6.35 6.06
N ASP A 164 -31.61 -7.20 5.73
CA ASP A 164 -31.85 -8.57 5.26
C ASP A 164 -32.55 -9.41 6.33
N PHE A 165 -32.09 -9.30 7.58
CA PHE A 165 -32.76 -9.94 8.72
C PHE A 165 -34.20 -9.43 8.90
N LEU A 166 -34.42 -8.11 8.82
CA LEU A 166 -35.77 -7.56 8.94
C LEU A 166 -36.68 -8.00 7.79
N GLN A 167 -36.16 -8.06 6.56
CA GLN A 167 -36.88 -8.53 5.39
C GLN A 167 -37.31 -9.99 5.56
N GLU A 168 -36.43 -10.87 6.04
CA GLU A 168 -36.75 -12.26 6.34
C GLU A 168 -37.90 -12.38 7.36
N ARG A 169 -37.89 -11.53 8.40
CA ARG A 169 -38.95 -11.49 9.42
C ARG A 169 -40.28 -10.97 8.87
N VAL A 170 -40.25 -9.98 7.99
CA VAL A 170 -41.46 -9.47 7.31
C VAL A 170 -42.05 -10.54 6.39
N ASN A 171 -41.21 -11.19 5.58
CA ASN A 171 -41.65 -12.27 4.69
C ASN A 171 -42.28 -13.42 5.48
N SER A 172 -41.65 -13.84 6.59
CA SER A 172 -42.19 -14.86 7.49
C SER A 172 -43.55 -14.47 8.07
N LEU A 173 -43.74 -13.19 8.42
CA LEU A 173 -45.02 -12.69 8.94
C LEU A 173 -46.11 -12.67 7.87
N GLU A 174 -45.79 -12.27 6.64
CA GLU A 174 -46.76 -12.25 5.54
C GLU A 174 -47.21 -13.67 5.15
N LEU A 175 -46.28 -14.62 5.06
CA LEU A 175 -46.61 -16.05 4.89
C LEU A 175 -47.54 -16.53 6.01
N PHE A 176 -47.22 -16.19 7.25
CA PHE A 176 -48.05 -16.57 8.39
C PHE A 176 -49.45 -15.95 8.38
N LYS A 177 -49.57 -14.68 7.95
CA LYS A 177 -50.89 -14.05 7.75
C LYS A 177 -51.70 -14.77 6.68
N LEU A 178 -51.06 -15.22 5.60
CA LEU A 178 -51.72 -16.00 4.56
C LEU A 178 -52.24 -17.33 5.12
N GLU A 179 -51.41 -18.07 5.86
CA GLU A 179 -51.82 -19.32 6.52
C GLU A 179 -53.03 -19.12 7.44
N ILE A 180 -53.04 -18.05 8.24
CA ILE A 180 -54.19 -17.71 9.09
C ILE A 180 -55.42 -17.40 8.25
N ARG A 181 -55.29 -16.62 7.16
CA ARG A 181 -56.43 -16.29 6.28
C ARG A 181 -56.99 -17.55 5.63
N THR A 182 -56.14 -18.44 5.12
CA THR A 182 -56.57 -19.70 4.52
C THR A 182 -57.28 -20.59 5.54
N LEU A 183 -56.74 -20.69 6.75
CA LEU A 183 -57.39 -21.45 7.83
C LEU A 183 -58.73 -20.84 8.24
N ALA A 184 -58.80 -19.51 8.36
CA ALA A 184 -60.04 -18.81 8.65
C ALA A 184 -61.09 -19.01 7.53
N GLN A 185 -60.69 -18.95 6.26
CA GLN A 185 -61.57 -19.21 5.12
C GLN A 185 -62.06 -20.66 5.09
N ALA A 186 -61.18 -21.63 5.33
CA ALA A 186 -61.54 -23.05 5.41
C ALA A 186 -62.56 -23.34 6.54
N LEU A 187 -62.48 -22.62 7.65
CA LEU A 187 -63.42 -22.73 8.76
C LEU A 187 -64.69 -21.88 8.57
N SER A 188 -64.61 -20.78 7.82
CA SER A 188 -65.71 -19.81 7.62
C SER A 188 -66.63 -20.18 6.46
N ALA A 189 -66.29 -21.16 5.63
CA ALA A 189 -67.11 -21.61 4.50
C ALA A 189 -68.47 -22.24 4.90
N VAL A 190 -68.83 -22.22 6.20
CA VAL A 190 -70.05 -22.81 6.75
C VAL A 190 -71.05 -21.75 7.26
N ASP A 191 -70.67 -20.47 7.41
CA ASP A 191 -71.55 -19.45 8.00
C ASP A 191 -71.67 -18.19 7.13
N GLU A 192 -72.51 -18.24 6.09
CA GLU A 192 -73.01 -17.02 5.44
C GLU A 192 -74.33 -16.49 6.05
N LYS A 193 -74.84 -17.06 7.14
CA LYS A 193 -76.04 -16.52 7.81
C LYS A 193 -75.95 -16.63 9.33
N LYS A 194 -75.30 -15.64 9.95
CA LYS A 194 -75.72 -14.97 11.21
C LYS A 194 -74.64 -13.99 11.66
N GLN A 195 -74.74 -12.78 11.15
CA GLN A 195 -74.06 -11.63 11.74
C GLN A 195 -75.05 -11.00 12.73
N GLU A 196 -74.92 -11.34 14.00
CA GLU A 196 -75.52 -10.57 15.08
C GLU A 196 -74.52 -10.29 16.19
N GLU A 197 -74.73 -9.13 16.78
CA GLU A 197 -73.79 -8.32 17.53
C GLU A 197 -73.35 -8.98 18.85
N ALA A 198 -72.09 -9.41 18.92
CA ALA A 198 -71.41 -9.60 20.19
C ALA A 198 -70.33 -8.52 20.35
N LYS A 199 -70.75 -7.32 20.75
CA LYS A 199 -69.89 -6.30 21.38
C LYS A 199 -69.31 -6.86 22.68
N THR A 200 -68.30 -7.71 22.56
CA THR A 200 -67.48 -8.11 23.70
C THR A 200 -66.67 -6.89 24.14
N LYS A 201 -67.02 -6.34 25.30
CA LYS A 201 -66.25 -5.32 26.02
C LYS A 201 -64.80 -5.80 26.13
N LYS A 202 -63.93 -5.37 25.20
CA LYS A 202 -62.50 -5.69 25.20
C LYS A 202 -61.88 -5.06 26.44
N LYS A 203 -61.59 -5.88 27.45
CA LYS A 203 -60.81 -5.50 28.64
C LYS A 203 -59.58 -4.68 28.23
N THR A 204 -59.49 -3.48 28.78
CA THR A 204 -58.47 -2.42 28.55
C THR A 204 -57.01 -2.91 28.65
N PHE A 205 -56.76 -4.00 29.36
CA PHE A 205 -55.42 -4.57 29.54
C PHE A 205 -54.78 -5.16 28.27
N LYS A 206 -55.55 -5.56 27.24
CA LYS A 206 -54.99 -6.05 25.96
C LYS A 206 -54.18 -4.98 25.21
N GLY A 207 -54.38 -3.70 25.52
CA GLY A 207 -53.62 -2.58 24.96
C GLY A 207 -52.26 -2.37 25.62
N LEU A 208 -52.18 -2.39 26.95
CA LEU A 208 -51.01 -1.95 27.71
C LEU A 208 -49.75 -2.81 27.46
N VAL A 209 -49.88 -4.13 27.38
CA VAL A 209 -48.74 -5.02 27.08
C VAL A 209 -48.25 -4.83 25.64
N ARG A 210 -49.16 -4.57 24.70
CA ARG A 210 -48.80 -4.27 23.30
C ARG A 210 -48.09 -2.91 23.20
N VAL A 211 -48.55 -1.91 23.95
CA VAL A 211 -47.91 -0.59 24.03
C VAL A 211 -46.51 -0.70 24.65
N PHE A 212 -46.35 -1.46 25.74
CA PHE A 212 -45.05 -1.72 26.35
C PHE A 212 -44.09 -2.43 25.39
N ARG A 213 -44.54 -3.48 24.68
CA ARG A 213 -43.71 -4.16 23.67
C ARG A 213 -43.30 -3.24 22.52
N LYS A 214 -44.21 -2.39 22.03
CA LYS A 214 -43.89 -1.36 21.02
C LYS A 214 -42.84 -0.38 21.53
N GLY A 215 -42.97 0.08 22.79
CA GLY A 215 -42.00 0.97 23.42
C GLY A 215 -40.62 0.31 23.60
N VAL A 216 -40.56 -0.93 24.08
CA VAL A 216 -39.32 -1.73 24.20
C VAL A 216 -38.62 -1.87 22.84
N ILE A 217 -39.38 -2.19 21.78
CA ILE A 217 -38.83 -2.32 20.42
C ILE A 217 -38.29 -0.98 19.94
N ALA A 218 -39.02 0.11 20.13
CA ALA A 218 -38.57 1.46 19.75
C ALA A 218 -37.29 1.87 20.50
N ILE A 219 -37.22 1.63 21.81
CA ILE A 219 -36.05 1.92 22.64
C ILE A 219 -34.84 1.06 22.23
N LEU A 220 -35.04 -0.24 21.97
CA LEU A 220 -33.96 -1.11 21.50
C LEU A 220 -33.50 -0.73 20.09
N ALA A 221 -34.41 -0.32 19.20
CA ALA A 221 -34.07 0.22 17.88
C ALA A 221 -33.27 1.53 18.00
N ALA A 222 -33.72 2.46 18.84
CA ALA A 222 -33.01 3.71 19.11
C ALA A 222 -31.63 3.47 19.73
N ASN A 223 -31.49 2.51 20.64
CA ASN A 223 -30.18 2.18 21.23
C ASN A 223 -29.25 1.49 20.22
N ARG A 224 -29.79 0.65 19.31
CA ARG A 224 -29.03 0.09 18.18
C ARG A 224 -28.60 1.18 17.20
N LEU A 225 -29.47 2.13 16.87
CA LEU A 225 -29.14 3.30 16.06
C LEU A 225 -28.08 4.18 16.73
N LYS A 226 -28.20 4.38 18.05
CA LYS A 226 -27.20 5.08 18.84
C LYS A 226 -25.85 4.36 18.82
N LEU A 227 -25.81 3.03 18.91
CA LEU A 227 -24.59 2.24 18.79
C LEU A 227 -23.99 2.30 17.37
N LEU A 228 -24.81 2.33 16.32
CA LEU A 228 -24.33 2.57 14.95
C LEU A 228 -23.70 3.97 14.80
N GLY A 229 -24.17 4.94 15.60
CA GLY A 229 -23.62 6.29 15.68
C GLY A 229 -22.49 6.47 16.70
N GLN A 230 -22.26 5.51 17.60
CA GLN A 230 -21.26 5.62 18.67
C GLN A 230 -19.95 4.91 18.30
N SER A 231 -18.86 5.65 18.48
CA SER A 231 -17.49 5.14 18.66
C SER A 231 -16.74 4.79 17.38
N CYS A 232 -16.39 5.81 16.61
CA CYS A 232 -15.11 5.84 15.90
C CYS A 232 -14.28 6.99 16.48
N ALA A 233 -12.95 6.88 16.49
CA ALA A 233 -12.07 8.01 16.73
C ALA A 233 -12.28 9.05 15.63
N PHE A 234 -13.24 9.95 15.83
CA PHE A 234 -13.62 10.92 14.81
C PHE A 234 -12.65 12.10 14.82
N LEU A 235 -12.20 12.45 13.63
CA LEU A 235 -11.38 13.62 13.37
C LEU A 235 -12.29 14.85 13.21
N PHE A 236 -13.19 14.81 12.23
CA PHE A 236 -14.20 15.84 11.99
C PHE A 236 -15.42 15.25 11.24
N THR A 237 -16.48 16.04 11.15
CA THR A 237 -17.66 15.73 10.32
C THR A 237 -17.66 16.69 9.14
N TRP A 238 -17.58 16.14 7.93
CA TRP A 238 -17.75 16.90 6.69
C TRP A 238 -19.25 17.09 6.43
N MET A 239 -19.68 18.33 6.27
CA MET A 239 -21.04 18.68 5.85
C MET A 239 -20.96 19.53 4.59
N GLU A 240 -21.76 19.17 3.58
CA GLU A 240 -21.94 20.00 2.40
C GLU A 240 -22.84 21.18 2.77
N SER A 241 -22.37 22.41 2.55
CA SER A 241 -22.98 23.65 3.07
C SER A 241 -24.41 23.94 2.58
N CYS A 242 -24.93 23.19 1.60
CA CYS A 242 -26.22 23.44 0.97
C CYS A 242 -27.29 22.35 1.21
N LYS A 243 -27.04 21.32 2.02
CA LYS A 243 -28.05 20.28 2.29
C LYS A 243 -28.09 19.96 3.77
N GLU A 244 -29.28 20.01 4.36
CA GLU A 244 -29.60 19.47 5.70
C GLU A 244 -29.49 17.93 5.70
N GLY A 245 -28.29 17.42 5.41
CA GLY A 245 -27.97 16.02 5.27
C GLY A 245 -27.12 15.51 6.43
N ILE A 246 -27.12 14.19 6.62
CA ILE A 246 -26.25 13.50 7.57
C ILE A 246 -24.79 13.69 7.12
N GLY A 247 -24.01 14.45 7.88
CA GLY A 247 -22.59 14.70 7.58
C GLY A 247 -21.75 13.42 7.53
N MET A 248 -20.74 13.41 6.67
CA MET A 248 -19.79 12.30 6.54
C MET A 248 -18.75 12.38 7.66
N LEU A 249 -18.59 11.30 8.43
CA LEU A 249 -17.60 11.22 9.49
C LEU A 249 -16.24 10.82 8.93
N VAL A 250 -15.19 11.59 9.22
CA VAL A 250 -13.80 11.23 8.91
C VAL A 250 -13.13 10.79 10.20
N CYS A 251 -12.54 9.59 10.20
CA CYS A 251 -11.94 8.97 11.38
C CYS A 251 -10.43 8.77 11.22
N THR A 252 -9.71 8.67 12.34
CA THR A 252 -8.30 8.23 12.39
C THR A 252 -8.21 6.74 12.72
N GLY A 253 -7.20 6.04 12.22
CA GLY A 253 -6.88 4.69 12.72
C GLY A 253 -6.37 4.76 14.16
N GLU A 254 -6.93 3.97 15.09
CA GLU A 254 -6.42 3.98 16.48
C GLU A 254 -5.21 3.07 16.66
N PRO A 255 -4.20 3.48 17.43
CA PRO A 255 -3.22 2.56 18.00
C PRO A 255 -3.90 1.59 18.97
N LYS A 256 -3.38 0.36 19.06
CA LYS A 256 -3.98 -0.77 19.79
C LYS A 256 -4.14 -0.55 21.32
N ASP A 257 -3.52 0.48 21.91
CA ASP A 257 -3.50 0.73 23.35
C ASP A 257 -4.62 1.68 23.81
N LYS A 258 -5.69 1.09 24.35
CA LYS A 258 -6.84 1.79 24.92
C LYS A 258 -6.57 2.13 26.39
N ARG A 259 -6.21 3.39 26.67
CA ARG A 259 -6.39 3.97 28.02
C ARG A 259 -7.51 5.00 27.96
N GLN A 260 -8.54 4.82 28.81
CA GLN A 260 -9.62 5.78 28.96
C GLN A 260 -9.07 7.02 29.67
N PHE A 261 -8.86 8.11 28.93
CA PHE A 261 -8.31 9.34 29.49
C PHE A 261 -9.39 10.36 29.90
N PRO A 262 -9.08 11.25 30.86
CA PRO A 262 -9.98 12.31 31.32
C PRO A 262 -10.42 13.24 30.18
N LYS A 263 -11.62 13.82 30.31
CA LYS A 263 -12.28 14.61 29.25
C LYS A 263 -11.46 15.83 28.76
N HIS A 264 -10.60 16.42 29.60
CA HIS A 264 -9.83 17.62 29.28
C HIS A 264 -8.55 17.39 28.44
N GLN A 265 -8.05 16.15 28.29
CA GLN A 265 -6.86 15.84 27.45
C GLN A 265 -7.23 15.28 26.06
N ARG A 266 -8.51 15.18 25.73
CA ARG A 266 -8.98 14.52 24.51
C ARG A 266 -8.65 15.27 23.21
N GLU A 267 -8.62 16.60 23.24
CA GLU A 267 -8.40 17.40 22.04
C GLU A 267 -6.95 17.34 21.58
N GLN A 268 -6.00 17.53 22.51
CA GLN A 268 -4.57 17.39 22.24
C GLN A 268 -4.21 15.97 21.79
N LEU A 269 -4.83 14.94 22.38
CA LEU A 269 -4.65 13.54 21.96
C LEU A 269 -5.20 13.28 20.55
N ARG A 270 -6.34 13.90 20.18
CA ARG A 270 -6.88 13.82 18.81
C ARG A 270 -5.97 14.48 17.80
N CYS A 271 -5.37 15.63 18.12
CA CYS A 271 -4.38 16.27 17.26
C CYS A 271 -3.17 15.36 17.05
N LEU A 272 -2.66 14.72 18.11
CA LEU A 272 -1.53 13.78 18.01
C LEU A 272 -1.90 12.53 17.20
N GLN A 273 -3.08 11.97 17.39
CA GLN A 273 -3.58 10.83 16.60
C GLN A 273 -3.80 11.20 15.13
N ALA A 274 -4.31 12.40 14.86
CA ALA A 274 -4.47 12.93 13.52
C ALA A 274 -3.13 13.08 12.81
N LEU A 275 -2.15 13.70 13.48
CA LEU A 275 -0.80 13.84 12.95
C LEU A 275 -0.18 12.47 12.69
N ALA A 276 -0.21 11.57 13.67
CA ALA A 276 0.32 10.21 13.52
C ALA A 276 -0.34 9.43 12.36
N TRP A 277 -1.64 9.62 12.14
CA TRP A 277 -2.37 8.99 11.04
C TRP A 277 -2.00 9.60 9.68
N LEU A 278 -1.98 10.93 9.57
CA LEU A 278 -1.66 11.66 8.33
C LEU A 278 -0.20 11.50 7.91
N THR A 279 0.71 11.20 8.85
CA THR A 279 2.15 10.99 8.59
C THR A 279 2.58 9.54 8.80
N SER A 280 1.64 8.58 8.79
CA SER A 280 1.96 7.18 9.08
C SER A 280 2.80 6.53 7.97
N SER A 281 4.02 6.11 8.31
CA SER A 281 4.89 5.31 7.43
C SER A 281 4.30 3.95 7.11
N ASP A 282 3.61 3.33 8.07
CA ASP A 282 2.98 2.02 7.91
C ASP A 282 1.81 2.08 6.93
N LEU A 283 1.02 3.15 7.00
CA LEU A 283 -0.05 3.42 6.04
C LEU A 283 0.52 3.67 4.64
N LEU A 284 1.59 4.47 4.54
CA LEU A 284 2.27 4.72 3.27
C LEU A 284 2.80 3.43 2.64
N GLY A 285 3.48 2.58 3.43
CA GLY A 285 3.94 1.27 2.98
C GLY A 285 2.78 0.33 2.59
N THR A 286 1.66 0.41 3.29
CA THR A 286 0.42 -0.31 2.96
C THR A 286 -0.16 0.12 1.62
N VAL A 287 -0.24 1.43 1.36
CA VAL A 287 -0.72 1.98 0.08
C VAL A 287 0.21 1.58 -1.05
N ILE A 288 1.52 1.80 -0.91
CA ILE A 288 2.52 1.46 -1.93
C ILE A 288 2.48 -0.04 -2.24
N SER A 289 2.60 -0.90 -1.24
CA SER A 289 2.61 -2.37 -1.43
C SER A 289 1.31 -2.93 -2.02
N SER A 290 0.19 -2.22 -1.90
CA SER A 290 -1.08 -2.64 -2.49
C SER A 290 -1.23 -2.17 -3.94
N MET A 291 -0.47 -1.17 -4.37
CA MET A 291 -0.54 -0.57 -5.70
C MET A 291 0.61 -0.95 -6.64
N THR A 292 1.66 -1.62 -6.14
CA THR A 292 2.84 -2.03 -6.92
C THR A 292 2.48 -2.87 -8.16
N GLU A 293 1.64 -3.90 -7.99
CA GLU A 293 1.20 -4.76 -9.10
C GLU A 293 0.40 -3.99 -10.15
N LEU A 294 -0.50 -3.09 -9.71
CA LEU A 294 -1.25 -2.24 -10.62
C LEU A 294 -0.34 -1.27 -11.38
N GLN A 295 0.64 -0.67 -10.70
CA GLN A 295 1.58 0.25 -11.32
C GLN A 295 2.45 -0.46 -12.36
N GLU A 296 2.88 -1.69 -12.08
CA GLU A 296 3.62 -2.51 -13.03
C GLU A 296 2.78 -2.80 -14.29
N VAL A 297 1.52 -3.20 -14.12
CA VAL A 297 0.62 -3.44 -15.25
C VAL A 297 0.38 -2.15 -16.04
N ILE A 298 0.15 -1.01 -15.37
CA ILE A 298 -0.02 0.30 -16.04
C ILE A 298 1.22 0.65 -16.87
N SER A 299 2.43 0.45 -16.33
CA SER A 299 3.68 0.77 -17.04
C SER A 299 3.93 -0.06 -18.30
N LYS A 300 3.37 -1.27 -18.37
CA LYS A 300 3.52 -2.21 -19.48
C LYS A 300 2.33 -2.21 -20.45
N THR A 301 1.26 -1.49 -20.13
CA THR A 301 0.02 -1.52 -20.90
C THR A 301 0.07 -0.55 -22.08
N ASP A 302 -0.16 -1.06 -23.30
CA ASP A 302 -0.46 -0.24 -24.47
C ASP A 302 -1.95 0.15 -24.48
N PRO A 303 -2.29 1.46 -24.50
CA PRO A 303 -3.67 1.94 -24.52
C PRO A 303 -4.54 1.38 -25.66
N ASN A 304 -3.94 0.94 -26.76
CA ASN A 304 -4.69 0.47 -27.94
C ASN A 304 -5.02 -1.03 -27.93
N SER A 305 -4.53 -1.80 -26.94
CA SER A 305 -4.72 -3.25 -26.87
C SER A 305 -5.93 -3.64 -25.99
N ARG A 306 -6.97 -4.22 -26.60
CA ARG A 306 -8.17 -4.73 -25.89
C ARG A 306 -7.85 -5.83 -24.86
N ILE A 307 -6.85 -6.68 -25.14
CA ILE A 307 -6.43 -7.76 -24.24
C ILE A 307 -5.83 -7.16 -22.95
N CYS A 308 -5.22 -5.98 -23.06
CA CYS A 308 -4.66 -5.25 -21.92
C CYS A 308 -5.72 -4.70 -20.97
N GLY A 309 -6.93 -4.41 -21.48
CA GLY A 309 -8.04 -3.88 -20.66
C GLY A 309 -8.50 -4.84 -19.57
N HIS A 310 -8.64 -6.13 -19.87
CA HIS A 310 -9.07 -7.12 -18.87
C HIS A 310 -8.02 -7.37 -17.78
N LEU A 311 -6.73 -7.37 -18.16
CA LEU A 311 -5.62 -7.49 -17.22
C LEU A 311 -5.53 -6.27 -16.29
N LEU A 312 -5.71 -5.07 -16.83
CA LEU A 312 -5.74 -3.83 -16.06
C LEU A 312 -6.90 -3.82 -15.05
N ILE A 313 -8.10 -4.19 -15.47
CA ILE A 313 -9.27 -4.26 -14.58
C ILE A 313 -9.06 -5.33 -13.49
N GLY A 314 -8.49 -6.49 -13.84
CA GLY A 314 -8.16 -7.55 -12.87
C GLY A 314 -7.14 -7.08 -11.84
N ALA A 315 -6.05 -6.45 -12.30
CA ALA A 315 -5.02 -5.87 -11.43
C ALA A 315 -5.59 -4.77 -10.52
N ALA A 316 -6.47 -3.91 -11.04
CA ALA A 316 -7.13 -2.87 -10.26
C ALA A 316 -8.04 -3.46 -9.17
N LYS A 317 -8.84 -4.48 -9.50
CA LYS A 317 -9.68 -5.19 -8.51
C LYS A 317 -8.85 -5.84 -7.41
N ASN A 318 -7.77 -6.54 -7.78
CA ASN A 318 -6.88 -7.19 -6.81
C ASN A 318 -6.16 -6.18 -5.92
N SER A 319 -5.65 -5.09 -6.50
CA SER A 319 -4.96 -4.02 -5.77
C SER A 319 -5.91 -3.30 -4.81
N PHE A 320 -7.14 -3.01 -5.25
CA PHE A 320 -8.18 -2.44 -4.40
C PHE A 320 -8.58 -3.38 -3.26
N ALA A 321 -8.76 -4.68 -3.53
CA ALA A 321 -9.08 -5.67 -2.50
C ALA A 321 -7.98 -5.76 -1.43
N LYS A 322 -6.70 -5.82 -1.85
CA LYS A 322 -5.54 -5.79 -0.96
C LYS A 322 -5.48 -4.51 -0.12
N LEU A 323 -5.74 -3.36 -0.75
CA LEU A 323 -5.78 -2.08 -0.05
C LEU A 323 -6.88 -2.08 1.01
N MET A 324 -8.11 -2.47 0.65
CA MET A 324 -9.25 -2.47 1.56
C MET A 324 -9.07 -3.43 2.74
N ASP A 325 -8.48 -4.60 2.54
CA ASP A 325 -8.22 -5.58 3.60
C ASP A 325 -7.19 -5.05 4.63
N LYS A 326 -6.09 -4.48 4.14
CA LYS A 326 -5.06 -3.88 4.99
C LYS A 326 -5.55 -2.60 5.69
N LEU A 327 -6.29 -1.74 4.99
CA LEU A 327 -6.90 -0.54 5.60
C LEU A 327 -7.94 -0.92 6.65
N SER A 328 -8.76 -1.93 6.39
CA SER A 328 -9.73 -2.43 7.37
C SER A 328 -9.02 -2.94 8.62
N SER A 329 -7.89 -3.65 8.46
CA SER A 329 -7.07 -4.11 9.58
C SER A 329 -6.44 -2.97 10.37
N ALA A 330 -5.98 -1.90 9.70
CA ALA A 330 -5.44 -0.69 10.35
C ALA A 330 -6.53 0.11 11.09
N MET A 331 -7.77 0.05 10.62
CA MET A 331 -8.94 0.71 11.21
C MET A 331 -9.68 -0.15 12.26
N ALA A 332 -9.43 -1.46 12.31
CA ALA A 332 -10.15 -2.44 13.12
C ALA A 332 -9.89 -2.37 14.64
N SER A 333 -9.15 -1.36 15.12
CA SER A 333 -9.09 -1.03 16.56
C SER A 333 -10.44 -0.56 17.13
N ILE A 334 -11.41 -0.24 16.25
CA ILE A 334 -12.81 -0.09 16.60
C ILE A 334 -13.45 -1.49 16.65
N PRO A 335 -13.89 -1.98 17.83
CA PRO A 335 -14.73 -3.16 17.88
C PRO A 335 -16.10 -2.73 17.33
N LEU A 336 -16.27 -2.77 16.02
CA LEU A 336 -17.56 -3.20 15.52
C LEU A 336 -17.68 -4.61 16.09
N HIS A 337 -18.53 -4.79 17.09
CA HIS A 337 -19.05 -6.09 17.47
C HIS A 337 -19.78 -6.66 16.24
N SER A 338 -19.02 -7.10 15.25
CA SER A 338 -19.49 -7.89 14.14
C SER A 338 -19.86 -9.23 14.76
N SER A 339 -21.17 -9.43 14.88
CA SER A 339 -21.77 -10.71 14.58
C SER A 339 -21.11 -11.96 15.19
N ARG A 340 -20.67 -11.92 16.44
CA ARG A 340 -20.53 -13.14 17.24
C ARG A 340 -21.42 -13.04 18.46
N SER A 341 -22.55 -13.72 18.31
CA SER A 341 -23.53 -14.08 19.33
C SER A 341 -24.03 -12.93 20.20
N ILE A 342 -25.34 -12.68 20.10
CA ILE A 342 -26.14 -12.20 21.21
C ILE A 342 -26.13 -13.32 22.29
N THR A 343 -24.97 -13.66 22.84
CA THR A 343 -24.85 -14.40 24.09
C THR A 343 -25.08 -13.36 25.17
N TYR A 344 -26.36 -13.20 25.46
CA TYR A 344 -27.05 -12.88 26.71
C TYR A 344 -26.23 -12.69 28.02
N VAL A 345 -25.09 -11.99 28.03
CA VAL A 345 -24.19 -11.92 29.21
C VAL A 345 -23.63 -10.52 29.48
N GLU A 346 -24.38 -9.45 29.21
CA GLU A 346 -24.12 -8.17 29.89
C GLU A 346 -25.15 -7.98 31.02
N LYS A 347 -24.67 -8.19 32.27
CA LYS A 347 -25.42 -7.83 33.49
C LYS A 347 -25.73 -6.33 33.42
N ASP A 348 -27.01 -5.99 33.59
CA ASP A 348 -27.58 -4.63 33.53
C ASP A 348 -27.72 -3.98 32.14
N SER A 349 -27.57 -4.76 31.07
CA SER A 349 -27.94 -4.28 29.73
C SER A 349 -29.42 -3.86 29.65
N LEU A 350 -29.69 -2.87 28.81
CA LEU A 350 -31.05 -2.39 28.54
C LEU A 350 -31.98 -3.53 28.09
N VAL A 351 -31.46 -4.49 27.33
CA VAL A 351 -32.17 -5.72 26.92
C VAL A 351 -32.61 -6.52 28.15
N GLN A 352 -31.71 -6.73 29.11
CA GLN A 352 -32.02 -7.46 30.34
C GLN A 352 -33.03 -6.70 31.22
N ARG A 353 -32.88 -5.37 31.36
CA ARG A 353 -33.83 -4.54 32.14
C ARG A 353 -35.23 -4.56 31.53
N LEU A 354 -35.33 -4.48 30.20
CA LEU A 354 -36.61 -4.56 29.47
C LEU A 354 -37.20 -5.98 29.52
N ALA A 355 -36.38 -7.04 29.45
CA ALA A 355 -36.83 -8.43 29.62
C ALA A 355 -37.38 -8.70 31.03
N ARG A 356 -36.69 -8.22 32.08
CA ARG A 356 -37.18 -8.28 33.47
C ARG A 356 -38.50 -7.52 33.65
N GLY A 357 -38.61 -6.33 33.06
CA GLY A 357 -39.85 -5.54 33.04
C GLY A 357 -41.01 -6.29 32.37
N LEU A 358 -40.78 -6.88 31.20
CA LEU A 358 -41.77 -7.68 30.48
C LEU A 358 -42.20 -8.91 31.28
N HIS A 359 -41.25 -9.60 31.92
CA HIS A 359 -41.52 -10.75 32.76
C HIS A 359 -42.43 -10.37 33.94
N LYS A 360 -42.11 -9.28 34.67
CA LYS A 360 -42.94 -8.75 35.77
C LYS A 360 -44.37 -8.45 35.32
N VAL A 361 -44.54 -7.81 34.16
CA VAL A 361 -45.88 -7.50 33.59
C VAL A 361 -46.64 -8.76 33.21
N ASN A 362 -45.99 -9.76 32.59
CA ASN A 362 -46.62 -11.03 32.24
C ASN A 362 -47.05 -11.81 33.50
N THR A 363 -46.22 -11.84 34.55
CA THR A 363 -46.57 -12.53 35.81
C THR A 363 -47.76 -11.87 36.50
N LEU A 364 -47.86 -10.54 36.44
CA LEU A 364 -49.05 -9.82 36.91
C LEU A 364 -50.29 -10.12 36.06
N ALA A 365 -50.17 -10.17 34.73
CA ALA A 365 -51.28 -10.51 33.84
C ALA A 365 -51.84 -11.93 34.10
N LEU A 366 -50.96 -12.90 34.40
CA LEU A 366 -51.34 -14.26 34.79
C LEU A 366 -52.12 -14.28 36.11
N LYS A 367 -51.70 -13.49 37.11
CA LYS A 367 -52.42 -13.34 38.39
C LYS A 367 -53.85 -12.78 38.22
N TYR A 368 -54.10 -11.97 37.19
CA TYR A 368 -55.42 -11.44 36.85
C TYR A 368 -56.21 -12.31 35.84
N GLY A 369 -55.81 -13.56 35.63
CA GLY A 369 -56.53 -14.53 34.80
C GLY A 369 -56.42 -14.29 33.29
N LEU A 370 -55.46 -13.49 32.81
CA LEU A 370 -55.14 -13.46 31.38
C LEU A 370 -54.21 -14.62 31.05
N CYS A 371 -54.70 -15.59 30.27
CA CYS A 371 -53.91 -16.75 29.82
C CYS A 371 -52.56 -16.36 29.24
N SER A 372 -51.55 -17.20 29.50
CA SER A 372 -50.23 -17.07 28.89
C SER A 372 -50.40 -16.99 27.38
N HIS A 373 -49.95 -15.87 26.80
CA HIS A 373 -50.01 -15.68 25.35
C HIS A 373 -49.03 -16.67 24.71
N ILE A 374 -49.51 -17.84 24.33
CA ILE A 374 -48.80 -18.75 23.43
C ILE A 374 -48.56 -17.97 22.13
N PRO A 375 -47.33 -18.02 21.55
CA PRO A 375 -47.06 -17.37 20.27
C PRO A 375 -48.10 -17.81 19.24
N ILE A 376 -48.64 -16.85 18.48
CA ILE A 376 -49.76 -17.11 17.55
C ILE A 376 -49.40 -18.27 16.60
N MET A 377 -48.14 -18.40 16.17
CA MET A 377 -47.67 -19.52 15.35
C MET A 377 -47.82 -20.90 16.02
N LYS A 378 -47.57 -21.01 17.33
CA LYS A 378 -47.76 -22.27 18.05
C LYS A 378 -49.25 -22.58 18.22
N SER A 379 -50.09 -21.56 18.42
CA SER A 379 -51.54 -21.72 18.52
C SER A 379 -52.16 -22.12 17.18
N THR A 380 -51.74 -21.54 16.06
CA THR A 380 -52.22 -21.91 14.72
C THR A 380 -51.75 -23.30 14.31
N ALA A 381 -50.50 -23.67 14.61
CA ALA A 381 -50.00 -25.02 14.35
C ALA A 381 -50.75 -26.08 15.18
N ALA A 382 -51.04 -25.79 16.45
CA ALA A 382 -51.86 -26.65 17.28
C ALA A 382 -53.29 -26.77 16.73
N LEU A 383 -53.88 -25.66 16.26
CA LEU A 383 -55.21 -25.65 15.66
C LEU A 383 -55.25 -26.44 14.34
N GLN A 384 -54.27 -26.25 13.45
CA GLN A 384 -54.12 -27.04 12.22
C GLN A 384 -54.03 -28.53 12.53
N LYS A 385 -53.23 -28.92 13.52
CA LYS A 385 -53.11 -30.32 13.96
C LYS A 385 -54.43 -30.88 14.48
N GLN A 386 -55.20 -30.10 15.24
CA GLN A 386 -56.50 -30.52 15.75
C GLN A 386 -57.54 -30.66 14.63
N ILE A 387 -57.61 -29.69 13.71
CA ILE A 387 -58.51 -29.75 12.55
C ILE A 387 -58.17 -30.97 11.70
N PHE A 388 -56.90 -31.19 11.40
CA PHE A 388 -56.45 -32.35 10.64
C PHE A 388 -56.83 -33.68 11.31
N GLY A 389 -56.59 -33.80 12.63
CA GLY A 389 -57.00 -34.99 13.39
C GLY A 389 -58.52 -35.19 13.43
N PHE A 390 -59.31 -34.11 13.47
CA PHE A 390 -60.77 -34.20 13.36
C PHE A 390 -61.19 -34.69 11.97
N THR A 391 -60.64 -34.12 10.90
CA THR A 391 -60.95 -34.52 9.51
C THR A 391 -60.58 -35.98 9.26
N GLN A 392 -59.45 -36.46 9.78
CA GLN A 392 -59.06 -37.87 9.69
C GLN A 392 -60.06 -38.80 10.38
N ARG A 393 -60.49 -38.46 11.61
CA ARG A 393 -61.49 -39.25 12.34
C ARG A 393 -62.85 -39.24 11.64
N LEU A 394 -63.26 -38.08 11.13
CA LEU A 394 -64.51 -37.96 10.37
C LEU A 394 -64.48 -38.79 9.09
N HIS A 395 -63.36 -38.76 8.37
CA HIS A 395 -63.16 -39.58 7.18
C HIS A 395 -63.23 -41.08 7.49
N ALA A 396 -62.53 -41.54 8.53
CA ALA A 396 -62.59 -42.93 8.97
C ALA A 396 -64.02 -43.37 9.33
N ALA A 397 -64.75 -42.55 10.11
CA ALA A 397 -66.15 -42.84 10.45
C ALA A 397 -67.07 -42.88 9.22
N GLU A 398 -66.86 -42.01 8.22
CA GLU A 398 -67.66 -42.05 6.99
C GLU A 398 -67.32 -43.28 6.12
N VAL A 399 -66.06 -43.72 6.09
CA VAL A 399 -65.66 -44.97 5.43
C VAL A 399 -66.32 -46.18 6.10
N GLU A 400 -66.26 -46.27 7.43
CA GLU A 400 -66.94 -47.32 8.19
C GLU A 400 -68.45 -47.30 7.96
N ARG A 401 -69.08 -46.11 7.98
CA ARG A 401 -70.51 -45.97 7.69
C ARG A 401 -70.88 -46.48 6.30
N ARG A 402 -70.05 -46.21 5.28
CA ARG A 402 -70.28 -46.73 3.92
C ARG A 402 -70.12 -48.24 3.86
N SER A 403 -69.13 -48.80 4.54
CA SER A 403 -68.94 -50.26 4.66
C SER A 403 -70.16 -50.92 5.31
N LEU A 404 -70.59 -50.42 6.47
CA LEU A 404 -71.76 -50.93 7.17
C LEU A 404 -73.04 -50.81 6.34
N ARG A 405 -73.19 -49.76 5.53
CA ARG A 405 -74.31 -49.65 4.59
C ARG A 405 -74.28 -50.75 3.53
N LEU A 406 -73.11 -51.09 3.00
CA LEU A 406 -72.96 -52.20 2.05
C LEU A 406 -73.34 -53.53 2.71
N GLU A 407 -72.81 -53.80 3.91
CA GLU A 407 -73.15 -55.00 4.69
C GLU A 407 -74.66 -55.07 4.97
N VAL A 408 -75.30 -53.98 5.40
CA VAL A 408 -76.75 -53.94 5.62
C VAL A 408 -77.53 -54.23 4.33
N THR A 409 -77.08 -53.71 3.18
CA THR A 409 -77.74 -54.04 1.90
C THR A 409 -77.56 -55.50 1.51
N GLU A 410 -76.42 -56.11 1.83
CA GLU A 410 -76.14 -57.52 1.60
C GLU A 410 -76.99 -58.41 2.52
N TYR A 411 -77.04 -58.11 3.83
CA TYR A 411 -77.92 -58.79 4.77
C TYR A 411 -79.40 -58.69 4.39
N LYS A 412 -79.87 -57.54 3.90
CA LYS A 412 -81.25 -57.42 3.40
C LYS A 412 -81.50 -58.33 2.19
N ARG A 413 -80.52 -58.49 1.30
CA ARG A 413 -80.61 -59.41 0.16
C ARG A 413 -80.69 -60.86 0.61
N THR A 414 -79.81 -61.29 1.52
CA THR A 414 -79.80 -62.67 2.03
C THR A 414 -81.05 -63.00 2.83
N VAL A 415 -81.56 -62.06 3.64
CA VAL A 415 -82.86 -62.22 4.34
C VAL A 415 -84.01 -62.34 3.34
N HIS A 416 -83.99 -61.57 2.24
CA HIS A 416 -85.01 -61.68 1.21
C HIS A 416 -84.95 -63.04 0.47
N GLU A 417 -83.76 -63.56 0.21
CA GLU A 417 -83.55 -64.91 -0.35
C GLU A 417 -84.01 -66.00 0.62
N MET A 418 -83.62 -65.94 1.89
CA MET A 418 -84.08 -66.86 2.95
C MET A 418 -85.60 -66.83 3.10
N LYS A 419 -86.24 -65.66 2.99
CA LYS A 419 -87.69 -65.53 3.02
C LYS A 419 -88.33 -66.24 1.82
N LYS A 420 -87.77 -66.11 0.61
CA LYS A 420 -88.23 -66.88 -0.56
C LYS A 420 -88.09 -68.39 -0.35
N GLU A 421 -86.98 -68.85 0.24
CA GLU A 421 -86.81 -70.27 0.57
C GLU A 421 -87.76 -70.75 1.66
N LEU A 422 -88.06 -69.92 2.66
CA LEU A 422 -89.08 -70.21 3.67
C LEU A 422 -90.47 -70.31 3.05
N ASP A 423 -90.84 -69.37 2.17
CA ASP A 423 -92.13 -69.40 1.45
C ASP A 423 -92.24 -70.66 0.57
N LYS A 424 -91.14 -71.07 -0.09
CA LYS A 424 -91.06 -72.35 -0.83
C LYS A 424 -91.22 -73.56 0.09
N SER A 425 -90.53 -73.59 1.23
CA SER A 425 -90.61 -74.67 2.21
C SER A 425 -92.01 -74.78 2.82
N GLN A 426 -92.66 -73.65 3.12
CA GLN A 426 -94.05 -73.60 3.55
C GLN A 426 -94.99 -74.12 2.46
N SER A 427 -94.81 -73.72 1.19
CA SER A 427 -95.56 -74.29 0.07
C SER A 427 -95.40 -75.80 -0.06
N LEU A 428 -94.18 -76.31 0.08
CA LEU A 428 -93.90 -77.76 0.09
C LEU A 428 -94.52 -78.46 1.29
N GLN A 429 -94.52 -77.83 2.47
CA GLN A 429 -95.19 -78.34 3.67
C GLN A 429 -96.71 -78.43 3.46
N THR A 430 -97.32 -77.42 2.82
CA THR A 430 -98.75 -77.44 2.48
C THR A 430 -99.05 -78.56 1.48
N GLN A 431 -98.23 -78.72 0.44
CA GLN A 431 -98.33 -79.85 -0.51
C GLN A 431 -98.13 -81.21 0.17
N LEU A 432 -97.22 -81.32 1.14
CA LEU A 432 -97.00 -82.54 1.92
C LEU A 432 -98.21 -82.85 2.81
N ASN A 433 -98.84 -81.83 3.39
CA ASN A 433 -100.05 -81.97 4.20
C ASN A 433 -101.26 -82.37 3.33
N GLU A 434 -101.39 -81.80 2.14
CA GLU A 434 -102.37 -82.23 1.11
C GLU A 434 -102.10 -83.67 0.66
N PHE A 435 -100.83 -84.06 0.48
CA PHE A 435 -100.44 -85.44 0.18
C PHE A 435 -100.78 -86.37 1.35
N LYS A 436 -100.51 -85.99 2.60
CA LYS A 436 -100.95 -86.74 3.79
C LYS A 436 -102.47 -86.87 3.87
N HIS A 437 -103.22 -85.82 3.55
CA HIS A 437 -104.68 -85.87 3.53
C HIS A 437 -105.22 -86.78 2.43
N SER A 438 -104.61 -86.78 1.24
CA SER A 438 -104.95 -87.71 0.16
C SER A 438 -104.54 -89.16 0.44
N VAL A 439 -103.44 -89.41 1.16
CA VAL A 439 -103.03 -90.74 1.63
C VAL A 439 -103.92 -91.22 2.78
N SER A 440 -104.33 -90.34 3.69
CA SER A 440 -105.25 -90.67 4.79
C SER A 440 -106.69 -90.93 4.31
N GLN A 441 -107.07 -90.49 3.11
CA GLN A 441 -108.33 -90.85 2.45
C GLN A 441 -108.25 -92.14 1.61
N ARG A 442 -107.06 -92.71 1.41
CA ARG A 442 -106.88 -93.90 0.54
C ARG A 442 -106.58 -95.21 1.29
N TRP A 443 -106.35 -95.17 2.61
CA TRP A 443 -106.25 -96.37 3.47
C TRP A 443 -106.64 -96.08 4.93
N PRO A 444 -107.79 -96.59 5.45
CA PRO A 444 -108.04 -96.70 6.87
C PRO A 444 -107.56 -98.07 7.36
N CYS A 445 -106.51 -98.12 8.19
CA CYS A 445 -106.05 -99.37 8.79
C CYS A 445 -105.90 -99.20 10.30
N ASP A 446 -106.91 -99.68 11.04
CA ASP A 446 -106.72 -100.23 12.38
C ASP A 446 -107.14 -101.69 12.32
N THR A 447 -106.19 -102.63 12.25
CA THR A 447 -106.09 -103.80 13.15
C THR A 447 -104.95 -104.76 12.76
N PHE A 448 -104.23 -105.26 13.80
CA PHE A 448 -103.42 -106.51 13.84
C PHE A 448 -102.18 -106.58 12.92
N LEU A 449 -100.98 -107.05 13.29
CA LEU A 449 -100.43 -107.83 14.40
C LEU A 449 -98.92 -107.55 14.51
N SER A 450 -98.42 -107.50 15.75
CA SER A 450 -97.25 -108.22 16.29
C SER A 450 -96.20 -108.77 15.29
N ILE A 451 -94.92 -108.38 15.48
CA ILE A 451 -93.78 -109.29 15.79
C ILE A 451 -92.44 -108.51 15.75
N SER A 452 -91.78 -108.56 16.90
CA SER A 452 -90.33 -108.68 17.15
C SER A 452 -89.33 -107.67 16.58
N SER A 453 -88.84 -106.84 17.52
CA SER A 453 -87.49 -106.91 18.12
C SER A 453 -86.24 -107.01 17.23
N VAL A 454 -85.21 -106.33 17.75
CA VAL A 454 -83.75 -106.52 17.59
C VAL A 454 -83.11 -105.64 16.51
N THR A 455 -81.94 -105.02 16.63
CA THR A 455 -81.01 -104.53 17.68
C THR A 455 -79.90 -103.82 16.86
N LEU A 456 -79.10 -102.96 17.50
CA LEU A 456 -77.68 -102.64 17.22
C LEU A 456 -77.31 -101.59 16.13
N ILE A 457 -76.93 -100.41 16.65
CA ILE A 457 -75.60 -99.76 16.55
C ILE A 457 -74.85 -99.87 15.20
N VAL A 458 -74.62 -98.71 14.57
CA VAL A 458 -73.30 -98.06 14.39
C VAL A 458 -73.47 -96.56 14.57
#